data_AF-A0AAV3REL5-F1
#
_entry.id   AF-A0AAV3REL5-F1
#
_cell.length_a   1.000
_cell.length_b   1.000
_cell.length_c   1.000
_cell.angle_alpha   90.00
_cell.angle_beta   90.00
_cell.angle_gamma   90.00
#
_symmetry.space_group_name_H-M   'P 1'
#
loop_
_entity.id
_entity.type
_entity.pdbx_description
1 polymer ?
#
loop_
_entity_poly.entity_id
_entity_poly.type
_entity_poly.pdbx_seq_one_letter_code
_entity_poly.pdbx_strand_id
1 'polypeptide(L)'
;MVCMEESFDTWSYFLEALTNYLGHDHHFRITFTSDRQKGLINAVKEKCPNSPQRHCARHLYANFRKKYPGVRLRQLFWKAVKSYNKWDFDDYMKGIKLVDLDAYKWLTNDCGAAIDTWARHKFDEAGISDHVTNNMCESFNAYLANPRKQPILTLLEFIRKKITKRFCTRYKKACNWSSPLPPKVMKRINQRYQEGRNLLAISTNEWTFQVEGDKRSYIVNLREKQCEYREWLLTGIPSPVQDKCMWREVESQWQPPKQSKKRGRQKMSRRKEQWEIGGSTSKTTPLDKIDQPRSSHGRCGFCKELGHNRLTCPHISNEERVRKKATRKTKSKCAPSSSTHD
;
A
#
# COMPACT_ATOMS: atom_id res chain seq x y z
N MET A 1 -24.67 -32.88 0.63
CA MET A 1 -23.81 -34.07 0.75
C MET A 1 -23.19 -34.06 2.13
N VAL A 2 -23.46 -35.07 2.97
CA VAL A 2 -22.72 -35.27 4.23
C VAL A 2 -21.54 -36.17 3.87
N CYS A 3 -20.32 -35.68 4.07
CA CYS A 3 -19.12 -36.41 3.69
C CYS A 3 -18.94 -37.64 4.58
N MET A 4 -18.76 -38.82 3.99
CA MET A 4 -18.54 -40.07 4.74
C MET A 4 -17.05 -40.32 5.03
N GLU A 5 -16.15 -39.77 4.22
CA GLU A 5 -14.70 -39.91 4.36
C GLU A 5 -14.01 -38.64 3.90
N GLU A 6 -13.02 -38.16 4.66
CA GLU A 6 -12.27 -36.95 4.32
C GLU A 6 -11.07 -37.27 3.40
N SER A 7 -11.37 -37.73 2.18
CA SER A 7 -10.41 -38.10 1.14
C SER A 7 -10.09 -36.96 0.18
N PHE A 8 -9.09 -37.16 -0.68
CA PHE A 8 -8.81 -36.23 -1.77
C PHE A 8 -10.03 -36.04 -2.69
N ASP A 9 -10.71 -37.13 -3.09
CA ASP A 9 -11.82 -37.07 -4.04
C ASP A 9 -13.03 -36.31 -3.50
N THR A 10 -13.35 -36.51 -2.22
CA THR A 10 -14.47 -35.82 -1.57
C THR A 10 -14.21 -34.33 -1.41
N TRP A 11 -12.98 -33.94 -1.08
CA TRP A 11 -12.57 -32.53 -1.04
C TRP A 11 -12.54 -31.91 -2.42
N SER A 12 -12.05 -32.63 -3.43
CA SER A 12 -12.03 -32.18 -4.83
C SER A 12 -13.44 -31.92 -5.34
N TYR A 13 -14.37 -32.85 -5.14
CA TYR A 13 -15.78 -32.66 -5.48
C TYR A 13 -16.39 -31.44 -4.77
N PHE A 14 -16.14 -31.29 -3.47
CA PHE A 14 -16.64 -30.16 -2.71
C PHE A 14 -16.09 -28.83 -3.23
N LEU A 15 -14.79 -28.76 -3.51
CA LEU A 15 -14.15 -27.55 -4.01
C LEU A 15 -14.66 -27.18 -5.40
N GLU A 16 -14.85 -28.15 -6.29
CA GLU A 16 -15.47 -27.92 -7.61
C GLU A 16 -16.89 -27.36 -7.48
N ALA A 17 -17.72 -27.98 -6.64
CA ALA A 17 -19.07 -27.49 -6.38
C ALA A 17 -19.06 -26.07 -5.80
N LEU A 18 -18.11 -25.79 -4.89
CA LEU A 18 -17.95 -24.47 -4.28
C LEU A 18 -17.49 -23.42 -5.30
N THR A 19 -16.50 -23.73 -6.14
CA THR A 19 -16.01 -22.79 -7.15
C THR A 19 -17.06 -22.53 -8.22
N ASN A 20 -17.82 -23.54 -8.63
CA ASN A 20 -18.91 -23.38 -9.58
C ASN A 20 -20.02 -22.50 -9.01
N TYR A 21 -20.33 -22.66 -7.72
CA TYR A 21 -21.33 -21.83 -7.04
C TYR A 21 -20.88 -20.37 -6.86
N LEU A 22 -19.61 -20.14 -6.52
CA LEU A 22 -19.06 -18.79 -6.35
C LEU A 22 -18.86 -18.06 -7.69
N GLY A 23 -18.90 -18.79 -8.81
CA GLY A 23 -18.66 -18.29 -10.16
C GLY A 23 -17.17 -18.29 -10.51
N HIS A 24 -16.86 -18.51 -11.78
CA HIS A 24 -15.49 -18.49 -12.31
C HIS A 24 -14.89 -17.08 -12.42
N ASP A 25 -15.58 -16.05 -11.93
CA ASP A 25 -15.12 -14.68 -12.09
C ASP A 25 -13.93 -14.44 -11.15
N HIS A 26 -12.74 -14.46 -11.74
CA HIS A 26 -11.42 -14.43 -11.11
C HIS A 26 -11.12 -13.18 -10.27
N HIS A 27 -12.11 -12.31 -10.05
CA HIS A 27 -12.02 -11.12 -9.22
C HIS A 27 -12.03 -11.44 -7.72
N PHE A 28 -12.55 -12.61 -7.29
CA PHE A 28 -12.51 -13.02 -5.89
C PHE A 28 -11.34 -13.98 -5.63
N ARG A 29 -10.23 -13.44 -5.10
CA ARG A 29 -9.12 -14.25 -4.58
C ARG A 29 -9.55 -14.92 -3.27
N ILE A 30 -9.93 -16.19 -3.33
CA ILE A 30 -10.31 -16.98 -2.16
C ILE A 30 -9.05 -17.39 -1.41
N THR A 31 -9.04 -17.21 -0.08
CA THR A 31 -7.99 -17.72 0.80
C THR A 31 -8.52 -18.89 1.61
N PHE A 32 -7.85 -20.04 1.53
CA PHE A 32 -8.24 -21.23 2.29
C PHE A 32 -7.48 -21.31 3.61
N THR A 33 -8.19 -21.43 4.74
CA THR A 33 -7.58 -21.67 6.05
C THR A 33 -7.95 -23.06 6.56
N SER A 34 -6.97 -23.92 6.81
CA SER A 34 -7.20 -25.32 7.21
C SER A 34 -6.27 -25.80 8.32
N ASP A 35 -6.56 -26.96 8.89
CA ASP A 35 -5.76 -27.67 9.90
C ASP A 35 -4.66 -28.57 9.32
N ARG A 36 -4.41 -28.47 8.00
CA ARG A 36 -3.42 -29.25 7.23
C ARG A 36 -3.77 -30.73 7.02
N GLN A 37 -5.05 -31.07 6.93
CA GLN A 37 -5.44 -32.39 6.47
C GLN A 37 -4.90 -32.69 5.05
N LYS A 38 -4.28 -33.85 4.85
CA LYS A 38 -3.56 -34.20 3.60
C LYS A 38 -4.45 -34.16 2.36
N GLY A 39 -5.65 -34.76 2.43
CA GLY A 39 -6.60 -34.78 1.31
C GLY A 39 -7.00 -33.38 0.86
N LEU A 40 -7.31 -32.49 1.80
CA LEU A 40 -7.67 -31.11 1.54
C LEU A 40 -6.51 -30.30 0.94
N ILE A 41 -5.29 -30.43 1.45
CA ILE A 41 -4.14 -29.69 0.91
C ILE A 41 -3.95 -30.02 -0.57
N ASN A 42 -4.03 -31.30 -0.93
CA ASN A 42 -3.86 -31.76 -2.31
C ASN A 42 -5.02 -31.29 -3.20
N ALA A 43 -6.26 -31.40 -2.72
CA ALA A 43 -7.43 -30.94 -3.45
C ALA A 43 -7.41 -29.43 -3.72
N VAL A 44 -7.02 -28.59 -2.74
CA VAL A 44 -6.90 -27.14 -2.96
C VAL A 44 -5.78 -26.82 -3.95
N LYS A 45 -4.65 -27.54 -3.91
CA LYS A 45 -3.57 -27.34 -4.89
C LYS A 45 -4.01 -27.64 -6.32
N GLU A 46 -4.84 -28.66 -6.52
CA GLU A 46 -5.32 -29.03 -7.85
C GLU A 46 -6.45 -28.12 -8.33
N LYS A 47 -7.50 -27.94 -7.51
CA LYS A 47 -8.72 -27.23 -7.93
C LYS A 47 -8.60 -25.72 -7.80
N CYS A 48 -7.71 -25.23 -6.94
CA CYS A 48 -7.55 -23.80 -6.64
C CYS A 48 -6.06 -23.40 -6.52
N PRO A 49 -5.21 -23.64 -7.54
CA PRO A 49 -3.76 -23.46 -7.45
C PRO A 49 -3.33 -22.02 -7.12
N ASN A 50 -4.10 -21.04 -7.58
CA ASN A 50 -3.82 -19.61 -7.37
C ASN A 50 -4.36 -19.06 -6.04
N SER A 51 -5.02 -19.89 -5.24
CA SER A 51 -5.62 -19.46 -3.97
C SER A 51 -4.60 -19.55 -2.82
N PRO A 52 -4.35 -18.45 -2.09
CA PRO A 52 -3.48 -18.49 -0.93
C PRO A 52 -3.97 -19.50 0.12
N GLN A 53 -3.03 -20.27 0.68
CA GLN A 53 -3.32 -21.24 1.75
C GLN A 53 -2.75 -20.77 3.08
N ARG A 54 -3.58 -20.84 4.12
CA ARG A 54 -3.22 -20.57 5.50
C ARG A 54 -3.41 -21.81 6.34
N HIS A 55 -2.45 -22.10 7.19
CA HIS A 55 -2.46 -23.23 8.09
C HIS A 55 -2.73 -22.75 9.51
N CYS A 56 -3.62 -23.47 10.19
CA CYS A 56 -4.01 -23.15 11.55
C CYS A 56 -2.81 -23.26 12.49
N ALA A 57 -2.35 -22.12 13.00
CA ALA A 57 -1.22 -22.07 13.91
C ALA A 57 -1.48 -22.82 15.23
N ARG A 58 -2.75 -23.03 15.61
CA ARG A 58 -3.12 -23.85 16.78
C ARG A 58 -2.73 -25.32 16.58
N HIS A 59 -2.98 -25.87 15.40
CA HIS A 59 -2.61 -27.25 15.06
C HIS A 59 -1.11 -27.39 14.85
N LEU A 60 -0.47 -26.40 14.21
CA LEU A 60 0.98 -26.32 14.13
C LEU A 60 1.62 -26.30 15.52
N TYR A 61 1.09 -25.49 16.43
CA TYR A 61 1.54 -25.43 17.82
C TYR A 61 1.32 -26.75 18.57
N ALA A 62 0.21 -27.45 18.33
CA ALA A 62 -0.05 -28.73 18.96
C ALA A 62 1.02 -29.77 18.58
N ASN A 63 1.44 -29.79 17.31
CA ASN A 63 2.54 -30.65 16.84
C ASN A 63 3.90 -30.18 17.40
N PHE A 64 4.14 -28.87 17.41
CA PHE A 64 5.35 -28.28 17.96
C PHE A 64 5.52 -28.62 19.45
N ARG A 65 4.48 -28.41 20.27
CA ARG A 65 4.49 -28.63 21.73
C ARG A 65 4.75 -30.09 22.10
N LYS A 66 4.35 -31.05 21.25
CA LYS A 66 4.61 -32.48 21.49
C LYS A 66 6.11 -32.79 21.48
N LYS A 67 6.88 -32.11 20.61
CA LYS A 67 8.32 -32.30 20.49
C LYS A 67 9.11 -31.34 21.38
N TYR A 68 8.65 -30.10 21.48
CA TYR A 68 9.34 -29.01 22.16
C TYR A 68 8.43 -28.38 23.23
N PRO A 69 8.24 -29.06 24.38
CA PRO A 69 7.45 -28.53 25.48
C PRO A 69 8.17 -27.35 26.14
N GLY A 70 7.42 -26.38 26.66
CA GLY A 70 8.00 -25.26 27.40
C GLY A 70 7.18 -23.98 27.32
N VAL A 71 7.04 -23.28 28.45
CA VAL A 71 6.26 -22.03 28.53
C VAL A 71 6.93 -20.91 27.73
N ARG A 72 8.26 -20.80 27.77
CA ARG A 72 9.01 -19.79 27.01
C ARG A 72 8.88 -19.98 25.50
N LEU A 73 9.07 -21.23 25.03
CA LEU A 73 8.88 -21.59 23.61
C LEU A 73 7.44 -21.33 23.15
N ARG A 74 6.44 -21.66 23.98
CA ARG A 74 5.04 -21.32 23.71
C ARG A 74 4.85 -19.83 23.49
N GLN A 75 5.36 -19.00 24.39
CA GLN A 75 5.21 -17.55 24.31
C GLN A 75 5.88 -17.00 23.05
N LEU A 76 7.11 -17.42 22.76
CA LEU A 76 7.85 -16.99 21.57
C LEU A 76 7.19 -17.43 20.28
N PHE A 77 6.73 -18.69 20.20
CA PHE A 77 5.99 -19.21 19.05
C PHE A 77 4.76 -18.35 18.75
N TRP A 78 3.91 -18.09 19.75
CA TRP A 78 2.70 -17.31 19.53
C TRP A 78 2.97 -15.85 19.22
N LYS A 79 4.06 -15.28 19.75
CA LYS A 79 4.52 -13.94 19.38
C LYS A 79 4.96 -13.91 17.92
N ALA A 80 5.81 -14.84 17.48
CA ALA A 80 6.24 -14.96 16.09
C ALA A 80 5.06 -15.12 15.11
N VAL A 81 4.18 -16.10 15.34
CA VAL A 81 2.99 -16.36 14.51
C VAL A 81 2.12 -15.11 14.31
N LYS A 82 1.94 -14.32 15.38
CA LYS A 82 1.03 -13.16 15.40
C LYS A 82 1.71 -11.85 14.98
N SER A 83 3.02 -11.83 14.79
CA SER A 83 3.75 -10.65 14.32
C SER A 83 3.15 -10.14 13.01
N TYR A 84 2.99 -8.82 12.91
CA TYR A 84 2.46 -8.18 11.71
C TYR A 84 3.56 -7.83 10.69
N ASN A 85 4.80 -7.65 11.16
CA ASN A 85 5.96 -7.33 10.32
C ASN A 85 7.05 -8.42 10.45
N LYS A 86 7.98 -8.41 9.48
CA LYS A 86 9.10 -9.34 9.40
C LYS A 86 10.10 -9.17 10.55
N TRP A 87 10.34 -7.94 10.99
CA TRP A 87 11.34 -7.64 12.01
C TRP A 87 11.01 -8.28 13.36
N ASP A 88 9.78 -8.09 13.84
CA ASP A 88 9.30 -8.70 15.07
C ASP A 88 9.23 -10.23 14.95
N PHE A 89 8.83 -10.73 13.78
CA PHE A 89 8.87 -12.17 13.51
C PHE A 89 10.29 -12.72 13.66
N ASP A 90 11.27 -12.12 12.99
CA ASP A 90 12.66 -12.55 13.03
C ASP A 90 13.25 -12.46 14.44
N ASP A 91 12.91 -11.43 15.21
CA ASP A 91 13.34 -11.27 16.60
C ASP A 91 12.82 -12.41 17.48
N TYR A 92 11.53 -12.74 17.37
CA TYR A 92 10.98 -13.87 18.11
C TYR A 92 11.51 -15.22 17.63
N MET A 93 11.77 -15.40 16.33
CA MET A 93 12.41 -16.61 15.79
C MET A 93 13.85 -16.76 16.27
N LYS A 94 14.62 -15.66 16.37
CA LYS A 94 15.94 -15.64 17.03
C LYS A 94 15.80 -16.04 18.50
N GLY A 95 14.80 -15.52 19.19
CA GLY A 95 14.49 -15.92 20.57
C GLY A 95 14.23 -17.42 20.71
N ILE A 96 13.50 -18.05 19.78
CA ILE A 96 13.30 -19.50 19.75
C ILE A 96 14.64 -20.21 19.55
N LYS A 97 15.46 -19.77 18.58
CA LYS A 97 16.78 -20.33 18.30
C LYS A 97 17.72 -20.31 19.51
N LEU A 98 17.68 -19.25 20.31
CA LEU A 98 18.47 -19.12 21.53
C LEU A 98 18.02 -20.08 22.65
N VAL A 99 16.72 -20.38 22.72
CA VAL A 99 16.17 -21.30 23.72
C VAL A 99 16.39 -22.75 23.29
N ASP A 100 16.13 -23.05 22.03
CA ASP A 100 16.26 -24.38 21.45
C ASP A 100 16.48 -24.27 19.93
N LEU A 101 17.68 -24.66 19.50
CA LEU A 101 18.08 -24.62 18.10
C LEU A 101 17.29 -25.61 17.24
N ASP A 102 16.95 -26.78 17.77
CA ASP A 102 16.23 -27.80 17.02
C ASP A 102 14.75 -27.46 16.90
N ALA A 103 14.17 -26.81 17.91
CA ALA A 103 12.85 -26.20 17.80
C ALA A 103 12.79 -25.16 16.68
N TYR A 104 13.82 -24.31 16.55
CA TYR A 104 13.94 -23.35 15.45
C TYR A 104 14.04 -24.05 14.09
N LYS A 105 14.94 -25.03 13.94
CA LYS A 105 15.10 -25.80 12.69
C LYS A 105 13.81 -26.51 12.29
N TRP A 106 13.09 -27.05 13.27
CA TRP A 106 11.82 -27.70 13.01
C TRP A 106 10.79 -26.73 12.43
N LEU A 107 10.70 -25.50 12.96
CA LEU A 107 9.79 -24.48 12.44
C LEU A 107 10.17 -23.98 11.04
N THR A 108 11.46 -23.95 10.69
CA THR A 108 11.91 -23.46 9.38
C THR A 108 11.93 -24.54 8.30
N ASN A 109 12.21 -25.79 8.66
CA ASN A 109 12.51 -26.86 7.70
C ASN A 109 11.58 -28.08 7.86
N ASP A 110 11.39 -28.57 9.09
CA ASP A 110 10.88 -29.94 9.31
C ASP A 110 9.38 -30.00 9.64
N CYS A 111 8.71 -28.86 9.84
CA CYS A 111 7.29 -28.82 10.17
C CYS A 111 6.39 -29.08 8.94
N GLY A 112 6.98 -29.16 7.74
CA GLY A 112 6.28 -29.38 6.47
C GLY A 112 5.32 -28.25 6.07
N ALA A 113 5.47 -27.06 6.67
CA ALA A 113 4.68 -25.87 6.36
C ALA A 113 5.62 -24.69 6.12
N ALA A 114 5.49 -24.08 4.93
CA ALA A 114 6.26 -22.88 4.61
C ALA A 114 5.81 -21.71 5.50
N ILE A 115 6.73 -20.79 5.81
CA ILE A 115 6.51 -19.69 6.76
C ILE A 115 5.31 -18.81 6.35
N ASP A 116 5.14 -18.58 5.06
CA ASP A 116 4.04 -17.83 4.46
C ASP A 116 2.65 -18.45 4.69
N THR A 117 2.58 -19.75 4.99
CA THR A 117 1.31 -20.42 5.30
C THR A 117 0.85 -20.23 6.74
N TRP A 118 1.73 -19.91 7.69
CA TRP A 118 1.35 -19.85 9.13
C TRP A 118 1.76 -18.57 9.85
N ALA A 119 2.72 -17.82 9.34
CA ALA A 119 3.16 -16.57 9.93
C ALA A 119 2.40 -15.38 9.33
N ARG A 120 1.69 -14.63 10.19
CA ARG A 120 0.81 -13.55 9.76
C ARG A 120 1.50 -12.48 8.92
N HIS A 121 2.74 -12.11 9.27
CA HIS A 121 3.50 -11.09 8.56
C HIS A 121 3.79 -11.43 7.09
N LYS A 122 3.59 -12.67 6.66
CA LYS A 122 3.76 -13.13 5.26
C LYS A 122 2.45 -13.43 4.55
N PHE A 123 1.31 -13.32 5.23
CA PHE A 123 0.02 -13.57 4.59
C PHE A 123 -0.20 -12.61 3.42
N ASP A 124 -0.76 -13.19 2.36
CA ASP A 124 -1.18 -12.48 1.16
C ASP A 124 -2.23 -11.40 1.47
N GLU A 125 -2.13 -10.29 0.74
CA GLU A 125 -2.93 -9.08 0.95
C GLU A 125 -4.33 -9.16 0.35
N ALA A 126 -4.59 -10.12 -0.53
CA ALA A 126 -5.93 -10.31 -1.08
C ALA A 126 -6.92 -10.82 -0.03
N GLY A 127 -6.44 -11.58 0.97
CA GLY A 127 -7.23 -12.05 2.10
C GLY A 127 -7.02 -11.18 3.35
N ILE A 128 -7.73 -10.05 3.47
CA ILE A 128 -7.59 -9.16 4.63
C ILE A 128 -8.22 -9.80 5.88
N SER A 129 -7.41 -10.53 6.64
CA SER A 129 -7.80 -11.17 7.90
C SER A 129 -6.60 -11.34 8.81
N ASP A 130 -6.74 -10.92 10.06
CA ASP A 130 -5.73 -11.06 11.11
C ASP A 130 -5.78 -12.43 11.81
N HIS A 131 -6.72 -13.30 11.44
CA HIS A 131 -6.86 -14.61 12.05
C HIS A 131 -5.76 -15.58 11.62
N VAL A 132 -5.11 -16.20 12.62
CA VAL A 132 -4.05 -17.22 12.44
C VAL A 132 -4.48 -18.62 12.93
N THR A 133 -5.72 -18.72 13.43
CA THR A 133 -6.29 -19.93 14.02
C THR A 133 -7.64 -20.24 13.41
N ASN A 134 -7.98 -21.52 13.31
CA ASN A 134 -9.27 -21.99 12.81
C ASN A 134 -10.37 -22.04 13.89
N ASN A 135 -10.27 -21.20 14.92
CA ASN A 135 -11.19 -21.22 16.07
C ASN A 135 -12.66 -21.04 15.67
N MET A 136 -12.91 -20.27 14.60
CA MET A 136 -14.27 -20.07 14.08
C MET A 136 -14.87 -21.38 13.56
N CYS A 137 -14.12 -22.12 12.75
CA CYS A 137 -14.59 -23.41 12.24
C CYS A 137 -14.65 -24.45 13.34
N GLU A 138 -13.72 -24.47 14.30
CA GLU A 138 -13.78 -25.37 15.45
C GLU A 138 -15.03 -25.10 16.31
N SER A 139 -15.33 -23.83 16.58
CA SER A 139 -16.52 -23.44 17.34
C SER A 139 -17.80 -23.81 16.58
N PHE A 140 -17.83 -23.57 15.26
CA PHE A 140 -18.96 -23.97 14.42
C PHE A 140 -19.09 -25.49 14.35
N ASN A 141 -17.96 -26.21 14.32
CA ASN A 141 -17.96 -27.65 14.28
C ASN A 141 -18.51 -28.25 15.57
N ALA A 142 -18.05 -27.77 16.72
CA ALA A 142 -18.60 -28.16 18.02
C ALA A 142 -20.10 -27.85 18.10
N TYR A 143 -20.52 -26.71 17.57
CA TYR A 143 -21.92 -26.30 17.53
C TYR A 143 -22.82 -27.25 16.73
N LEU A 144 -22.26 -27.88 15.69
CA LEU A 144 -22.96 -28.82 14.82
C LEU A 144 -22.73 -30.29 15.17
N ALA A 145 -22.05 -30.62 16.28
CA ALA A 145 -21.67 -32.00 16.60
C ALA A 145 -22.87 -32.95 16.73
N ASN A 146 -23.95 -32.52 17.40
CA ASN A 146 -25.17 -33.33 17.53
C ASN A 146 -26.13 -33.19 16.34
N PRO A 147 -26.43 -31.97 15.84
CA PRO A 147 -27.31 -31.80 14.68
C PRO A 147 -26.84 -32.53 13.41
N ARG A 148 -25.52 -32.71 13.23
CA ARG A 148 -24.99 -33.43 12.06
C ARG A 148 -25.33 -34.92 12.02
N LYS A 149 -25.73 -35.50 13.15
CA LYS A 149 -26.17 -36.90 13.23
C LYS A 149 -27.65 -37.08 12.86
N GLN A 150 -28.36 -35.99 12.59
CA GLN A 150 -29.78 -35.96 12.26
C GLN A 150 -29.99 -35.91 10.73
N PRO A 151 -31.20 -36.22 10.22
CA PRO A 151 -31.52 -36.06 8.81
C PRO A 151 -31.19 -34.66 8.29
N ILE A 152 -30.81 -34.55 7.02
CA ILE A 152 -30.30 -33.30 6.41
C ILE A 152 -31.25 -32.11 6.62
N LEU A 153 -32.56 -32.32 6.51
CA LEU A 153 -33.57 -31.28 6.73
C LEU A 153 -33.54 -30.74 8.17
N THR A 154 -33.34 -31.63 9.16
CA THR A 154 -33.24 -31.24 10.57
C THR A 154 -31.96 -30.45 10.83
N LEU A 155 -30.83 -30.86 10.23
CA LEU A 155 -29.58 -30.11 10.31
C LEU A 155 -29.72 -28.70 9.71
N LEU A 156 -30.31 -28.59 8.52
CA LEU A 156 -30.51 -27.31 7.84
C LEU A 156 -31.44 -26.39 8.64
N GLU A 157 -32.55 -26.92 9.15
CA GLU A 157 -33.49 -26.15 9.97
C GLU A 157 -32.86 -25.70 11.30
N PHE A 158 -32.01 -26.54 11.90
CA PHE A 158 -31.20 -26.15 13.04
C PHE A 158 -30.27 -24.99 12.70
N ILE A 159 -29.48 -25.11 11.62
CA ILE A 159 -28.56 -24.05 11.17
C ILE A 159 -29.31 -22.75 10.95
N ARG A 160 -30.44 -22.79 10.21
CA ARG A 160 -31.30 -21.65 9.93
C ARG A 160 -31.76 -20.96 11.21
N LYS A 161 -32.44 -21.68 12.12
CA LYS A 161 -32.93 -21.14 13.40
C LYS A 161 -31.83 -20.48 14.22
N LYS A 162 -30.63 -21.09 14.26
CA LYS A 162 -29.51 -20.58 15.04
C LYS A 162 -28.89 -19.33 14.42
N ILE A 163 -28.71 -19.30 13.10
CA ILE A 163 -28.22 -18.13 12.37
C ILE A 163 -29.21 -16.96 12.56
N THR A 164 -30.52 -17.20 12.38
CA THR A 164 -31.56 -16.19 12.61
C THR A 164 -31.50 -15.65 14.03
N LYS A 165 -31.51 -16.52 15.06
CA LYS A 165 -31.41 -16.08 16.47
C LYS A 165 -30.15 -15.24 16.73
N ARG A 166 -29.02 -15.64 16.16
CA ARG A 166 -27.74 -14.92 16.28
C ARG A 166 -27.83 -13.54 15.63
N PHE A 167 -28.36 -13.41 14.42
CA PHE A 167 -28.54 -12.14 13.75
C PHE A 167 -29.49 -11.22 14.54
N CYS A 168 -30.66 -11.69 14.95
CA CYS A 168 -31.58 -10.89 15.76
C CYS A 168 -30.94 -10.41 17.07
N THR A 169 -30.19 -11.28 17.75
CA THR A 169 -29.50 -10.92 19.00
C THR A 169 -28.40 -9.87 18.76
N ARG A 170 -27.67 -9.99 17.65
CA ARG A 170 -26.61 -9.03 17.29
C ARG A 170 -27.19 -7.70 16.85
N TYR A 171 -28.28 -7.71 16.09
CA TYR A 171 -29.01 -6.52 15.68
C TYR A 171 -29.52 -5.73 16.90
N LYS A 172 -30.24 -6.40 17.83
CA LYS A 172 -30.70 -5.75 19.08
C LYS A 172 -29.56 -5.13 19.89
N LYS A 173 -28.40 -5.80 19.96
CA LYS A 173 -27.21 -5.23 20.61
C LYS A 173 -26.67 -4.02 19.86
N ALA A 174 -26.70 -4.02 18.53
CA ALA A 174 -26.24 -2.92 17.69
C ALA A 174 -27.15 -1.68 17.78
N CYS A 175 -28.46 -1.86 17.94
CA CYS A 175 -29.39 -0.76 18.19
C CYS A 175 -29.05 0.06 19.45
N ASN A 176 -28.39 -0.58 20.43
CA ASN A 176 -27.99 0.07 21.67
C ASN A 176 -26.55 0.64 21.61
N TRP A 177 -25.90 0.66 20.44
CA TRP A 177 -24.58 1.25 20.31
C TRP A 177 -24.67 2.77 20.28
N SER A 178 -23.84 3.43 21.08
CA SER A 178 -23.70 4.90 21.10
C SER A 178 -22.79 5.44 19.97
N SER A 179 -22.15 4.54 19.22
CA SER A 179 -21.19 4.86 18.18
C SER A 179 -21.53 4.10 16.90
N PRO A 180 -21.19 4.64 15.72
CA PRO A 180 -21.27 3.89 14.47
C PRO A 180 -20.35 2.66 14.42
N LEU A 181 -19.37 2.56 15.34
CA LEU A 181 -18.42 1.45 15.39
C LEU A 181 -18.79 0.43 16.48
N PRO A 182 -18.51 -0.87 16.26
CA PRO A 182 -18.69 -1.88 17.29
C PRO A 182 -17.87 -1.55 18.56
N PRO A 183 -18.40 -1.77 19.77
CA PRO A 183 -17.72 -1.41 21.03
C PRO A 183 -16.30 -1.96 21.17
N LYS A 184 -16.05 -3.17 20.65
CA LYS A 184 -14.71 -3.77 20.64
C LYS A 184 -13.72 -3.02 19.76
N VAL A 185 -14.18 -2.56 18.59
CA VAL A 185 -13.37 -1.77 17.65
C VAL A 185 -13.12 -0.39 18.26
N MET A 186 -14.16 0.25 18.79
CA MET A 186 -14.03 1.55 19.47
C MET A 186 -13.03 1.48 20.65
N LYS A 187 -13.12 0.44 21.49
CA LYS A 187 -12.14 0.21 22.55
C LYS A 187 -10.70 0.12 22.03
N ARG A 188 -10.48 -0.58 20.92
CA ARG A 188 -9.17 -0.73 20.30
C ARG A 188 -8.67 0.58 19.71
N ILE A 189 -9.53 1.36 19.04
CA ILE A 189 -9.19 2.71 18.55
C ILE A 189 -8.81 3.64 19.70
N ASN A 190 -9.61 3.67 20.78
CA ASN A 190 -9.30 4.49 21.95
C ASN A 190 -7.97 4.10 22.59
N GLN A 191 -7.65 2.80 22.65
CA GLN A 191 -6.34 2.34 23.12
C GLN A 191 -5.22 2.86 22.21
N ARG A 192 -5.37 2.76 20.88
CA ARG A 192 -4.38 3.27 19.90
C ARG A 192 -4.18 4.77 19.99
N TYR A 193 -5.26 5.50 20.25
CA TYR A 193 -5.21 6.92 20.51
C TYR A 193 -4.38 7.25 21.75
N GLN A 194 -4.59 6.52 22.86
CA GLN A 194 -3.77 6.69 24.08
C GLN A 194 -2.29 6.35 23.83
N GLU A 195 -2.01 5.26 23.11
CA GLU A 195 -0.64 4.87 22.72
C GLU A 195 0.02 5.95 21.84
N GLY A 196 -0.74 6.57 20.94
CA GLY A 196 -0.26 7.61 20.03
C GLY A 196 0.12 8.93 20.70
N ARG A 197 -0.37 9.20 21.92
CA ARG A 197 -0.06 10.44 22.66
C ARG A 197 1.42 10.59 23.00
N ASN A 198 2.12 9.47 23.16
CA ASN A 198 3.54 9.43 23.51
C ASN A 198 4.46 9.37 22.28
N LEU A 199 3.90 9.41 21.07
CA LEU A 199 4.67 9.29 19.83
C LEU A 199 4.87 10.66 19.20
N LEU A 200 6.01 10.84 18.53
CA LEU A 200 6.29 12.03 17.73
C LEU A 200 5.98 11.73 16.27
N ALA A 201 5.00 12.44 15.69
CA ALA A 201 4.70 12.34 14.26
C ALA A 201 5.42 13.46 13.50
N ILE A 202 6.31 13.08 12.58
CA ILE A 202 7.05 14.00 11.71
C ILE A 202 6.48 13.87 10.29
N SER A 203 5.94 14.97 9.77
CA SER A 203 5.41 15.00 8.41
C SER A 203 6.53 14.90 7.37
N THR A 204 6.44 13.92 6.47
CA THR A 204 7.30 13.82 5.28
C THR A 204 6.61 14.45 4.07
N ASN A 205 5.29 14.32 3.97
CA ASN A 205 4.43 14.99 3.01
C ASN A 205 3.00 15.08 3.58
N GLU A 206 2.03 15.58 2.79
CA GLU A 206 0.64 15.76 3.23
C GLU A 206 -0.01 14.51 3.86
N TRP A 207 0.35 13.30 3.39
CA TRP A 207 -0.30 12.05 3.78
C TRP A 207 0.63 11.05 4.49
N THR A 208 1.93 11.31 4.52
CA THR A 208 2.97 10.38 4.99
C THR A 208 3.72 10.96 6.17
N PHE A 209 3.81 10.16 7.23
CA PHE A 209 4.39 10.55 8.50
C PHE A 209 5.40 9.49 8.95
N GLN A 210 6.56 9.96 9.40
CA GLN A 210 7.45 9.16 10.22
C GLN A 210 7.00 9.30 11.67
N VAL A 211 6.57 8.21 12.27
CA VAL A 211 6.15 8.17 13.67
C VAL A 211 7.30 7.60 14.49
N GLU A 212 7.86 8.39 15.39
CA GLU A 212 8.92 7.99 16.31
C GLU A 212 8.31 7.57 17.65
N GLY A 213 8.57 6.34 18.06
CA GLY A 213 8.25 5.83 19.39
C GLY A 213 9.49 5.41 20.16
N ASP A 214 9.31 5.11 21.46
CA ASP A 214 10.37 4.84 22.43
C ASP A 214 11.41 3.80 21.98
N LYS A 215 11.00 2.83 21.16
CA LYS A 215 11.86 1.73 20.71
C LYS A 215 12.21 1.81 19.22
N ARG A 216 11.32 2.37 18.40
CA ARG A 216 11.40 2.32 16.93
C ARG A 216 10.59 3.44 16.29
N SER A 217 11.05 3.88 15.13
CA SER A 217 10.28 4.68 14.18
C SER A 217 9.60 3.80 13.13
N TYR A 218 8.47 4.25 12.60
CA TYR A 218 7.78 3.58 11.48
C TYR A 218 7.07 4.59 10.58
N ILE A 219 6.87 4.22 9.32
CA ILE A 219 6.17 5.08 8.36
C ILE A 219 4.67 4.75 8.34
N VAL A 220 3.85 5.80 8.34
CA VAL A 220 2.39 5.73 8.20
C VAL A 220 1.94 6.58 7.02
N ASN A 221 1.15 5.99 6.13
CA ASN A 221 0.47 6.68 5.03
C ASN A 221 -1.04 6.68 5.29
N LEU A 222 -1.58 7.87 5.59
CA LEU A 222 -3.00 8.05 5.91
C LEU A 222 -3.91 7.92 4.68
N ARG A 223 -3.42 8.30 3.49
CA ARG A 223 -4.19 8.22 2.23
C ARG A 223 -4.40 6.78 1.80
N GLU A 224 -3.34 5.99 1.86
CA GLU A 224 -3.37 4.56 1.48
C GLU A 224 -3.83 3.66 2.62
N LYS A 225 -3.99 4.21 3.85
CA LYS A 225 -4.32 3.45 5.07
C LYS A 225 -3.31 2.34 5.35
N GLN A 226 -2.05 2.64 5.08
CA GLN A 226 -0.94 1.70 5.24
C GLN A 226 0.00 2.16 6.33
N CYS A 227 0.61 1.18 6.99
CA CYS A 227 1.73 1.39 7.89
C CYS A 227 2.77 0.32 7.63
N GLU A 228 4.03 0.64 7.85
CA GLU A 228 5.14 -0.30 7.73
C GLU A 228 4.96 -1.56 8.61
N TYR A 229 4.22 -1.41 9.71
CA TYR A 229 3.85 -2.50 10.61
C TYR A 229 2.80 -3.49 10.03
N ARG A 230 2.22 -3.25 8.84
CA ARG A 230 1.11 -4.02 8.17
C ARG A 230 -0.16 -4.27 8.99
N GLU A 231 -0.21 -3.92 10.27
CA GLU A 231 -1.37 -4.16 11.12
C GLU A 231 -2.61 -3.40 10.65
N TRP A 232 -2.45 -2.15 10.20
CA TRP A 232 -3.56 -1.36 9.68
C TRP A 232 -4.19 -2.04 8.47
N LEU A 233 -3.37 -2.50 7.53
CA LEU A 233 -3.84 -3.24 6.36
C LEU A 233 -4.68 -4.46 6.75
N LEU A 234 -4.20 -5.27 7.70
CA LEU A 234 -4.85 -6.54 8.06
C LEU A 234 -6.08 -6.38 8.96
N THR A 235 -6.14 -5.34 9.77
CA THR A 235 -7.20 -5.16 10.79
C THR A 235 -8.20 -4.07 10.43
N GLY A 236 -7.85 -3.19 9.48
CA GLY A 236 -8.59 -1.96 9.19
C GLY A 236 -8.51 -0.90 10.29
N ILE A 237 -7.72 -1.14 11.35
CA ILE A 237 -7.60 -0.24 12.49
C ILE A 237 -6.29 0.56 12.38
N PRO A 238 -6.34 1.91 12.42
CA PRO A 238 -5.16 2.73 12.33
C PRO A 238 -4.08 2.37 13.35
N SER A 239 -2.83 2.46 12.92
CA SER A 239 -1.69 2.46 13.83
C SER A 239 -1.75 3.67 14.77
N PRO A 240 -1.16 3.59 15.96
CA PRO A 240 -1.02 4.77 16.82
C PRO A 240 -0.32 5.88 16.05
N VAL A 241 -0.92 7.07 16.01
CA VAL A 241 -0.31 8.30 15.51
C VAL A 241 -0.71 9.40 16.47
N GLN A 242 0.17 10.37 16.66
CA GLN A 242 -0.14 11.55 17.45
C GLN A 242 -1.35 12.29 16.85
N ASP A 243 -2.19 12.88 17.69
CA ASP A 243 -3.31 13.70 17.21
C ASP A 243 -2.76 14.86 16.36
N LYS A 244 -3.46 15.20 15.27
CA LYS A 244 -3.07 16.29 14.38
C LYS A 244 -2.91 17.61 15.13
N CYS A 245 -3.71 17.85 16.17
CA CYS A 245 -3.61 19.06 16.99
C CYS A 245 -2.30 19.16 17.79
N MET A 246 -1.54 18.07 17.90
CA MET A 246 -0.28 17.98 18.63
C MET A 246 0.95 17.98 17.71
N TRP A 247 0.74 18.02 16.39
CA TRP A 247 1.83 17.99 15.42
C TRP A 247 2.58 19.32 15.47
N ARG A 248 3.91 19.25 15.44
CA ARG A 248 4.73 20.47 15.29
C ARG A 248 4.49 21.05 13.89
N GLU A 249 4.04 22.29 13.83
CA GLU A 249 4.11 23.07 12.61
C GLU A 249 5.60 23.30 12.30
N VAL A 250 6.11 22.62 11.27
CA VAL A 250 7.46 22.87 10.78
C VAL A 250 7.34 23.99 9.75
N GLU A 251 7.71 25.21 10.14
CA GLU A 251 7.92 26.29 9.17
C GLU A 251 9.00 25.85 8.17
N SER A 252 8.60 25.56 6.94
CA SER A 252 9.56 25.21 5.90
C SER A 252 10.34 26.46 5.48
N GLN A 253 11.47 26.73 6.12
CA GLN A 253 12.40 27.80 5.73
C GLN A 253 13.31 27.37 4.55
N TRP A 254 12.79 26.56 3.62
CA TRP A 254 13.57 26.14 2.46
C TRP A 254 13.66 27.28 1.45
N GLN A 255 14.70 28.10 1.59
CA GLN A 255 15.03 29.04 0.53
C GLN A 255 15.69 28.28 -0.62
N PRO A 256 15.18 28.38 -1.86
CA PRO A 256 15.82 27.74 -2.99
C PRO A 256 17.29 28.21 -3.06
N PRO A 257 18.24 27.32 -3.39
CA PRO A 257 19.63 27.69 -3.51
C PRO A 257 19.76 28.92 -4.41
N LYS A 258 20.42 29.98 -3.92
CA LYS A 258 20.67 31.19 -4.71
C LYS A 258 21.30 30.76 -6.02
N GLN A 259 20.60 30.97 -7.14
CA GLN A 259 21.15 30.66 -8.45
C GLN A 259 22.40 31.53 -8.65
N SER A 260 23.59 30.94 -8.52
CA SER A 260 24.81 31.63 -8.89
C SER A 260 24.91 31.57 -10.41
N LYS A 261 24.85 32.74 -11.06
CA LYS A 261 25.32 32.83 -12.45
C LYS A 261 26.82 32.60 -12.41
N LYS A 262 27.27 31.36 -12.64
CA LYS A 262 28.69 31.09 -12.87
C LYS A 262 29.14 32.02 -14.00
N ARG A 263 30.23 32.79 -13.80
CA ARG A 263 30.87 33.51 -14.91
C ARG A 263 31.10 32.48 -16.01
N GLY A 264 30.51 32.71 -17.19
CA GLY A 264 30.66 31.79 -18.32
C GLY A 264 32.13 31.50 -18.56
N ARG A 265 32.46 30.24 -18.88
CA ARG A 265 33.81 29.83 -19.25
C ARG A 265 34.36 30.83 -20.26
N GLN A 266 35.48 31.48 -19.95
CA GLN A 266 36.15 32.33 -20.94
C GLN A 266 36.39 31.48 -22.19
N LYS A 267 35.94 31.96 -23.35
CA LYS A 267 36.18 31.26 -24.61
C LYS A 267 37.68 31.21 -24.86
N MET A 268 38.27 30.03 -24.71
CA MET A 268 39.60 29.78 -25.22
C MET A 268 39.50 29.72 -26.75
N SER A 269 40.22 30.62 -27.43
CA SER A 269 40.40 30.52 -28.87
C SER A 269 41.16 29.23 -29.16
N ARG A 270 40.50 28.24 -29.78
CA ARG A 270 41.20 27.06 -30.28
C ARG A 270 42.08 27.49 -31.45
N ARG A 271 43.37 27.18 -31.38
CA ARG A 271 44.26 27.27 -32.56
C ARG A 271 43.74 26.29 -33.60
N LYS A 272 43.27 26.80 -34.73
CA LYS A 272 42.82 25.98 -35.87
C LYS A 272 44.02 25.24 -36.48
N GLU A 273 43.83 23.98 -36.83
CA GLU A 273 44.84 23.20 -37.55
C GLU A 273 44.86 23.60 -39.04
N GLN A 274 45.95 23.29 -39.76
CA GLN A 274 46.19 23.81 -41.13
C GLN A 274 45.07 23.46 -42.13
N TRP A 275 44.38 22.32 -41.97
CA TRP A 275 43.23 21.95 -42.79
C TRP A 275 41.92 22.68 -42.42
N GLU A 276 41.86 23.38 -41.28
CA GLU A 276 40.73 24.23 -40.89
C GLU A 276 40.94 25.71 -41.30
N ILE A 277 42.16 26.05 -41.71
CA ILE A 277 42.54 27.34 -42.29
C ILE A 277 42.45 27.18 -43.81
N GLY A 278 41.22 27.20 -44.33
CA GLY A 278 40.98 27.01 -45.77
C GLY A 278 39.56 26.65 -46.20
N GLY A 279 38.59 26.56 -45.28
CA GLY A 279 37.19 26.28 -45.61
C GLY A 279 36.38 27.52 -45.97
N SER A 280 36.69 28.15 -47.10
CA SER A 280 35.88 29.22 -47.70
C SER A 280 35.83 29.04 -49.22
N THR A 281 34.98 28.14 -49.68
CA THR A 281 34.36 28.15 -51.01
C THR A 281 33.02 27.46 -50.87
N SER A 282 31.98 28.24 -50.63
CA SER A 282 31.07 28.78 -51.65
C SER A 282 30.13 27.71 -52.21
N LYS A 283 28.83 28.00 -52.15
CA LYS A 283 27.94 27.81 -53.31
C LYS A 283 26.86 28.90 -53.27
N THR A 284 27.24 30.09 -53.72
CA THR A 284 26.39 30.98 -54.52
C THR A 284 27.26 32.14 -55.00
N THR A 285 27.44 32.19 -56.32
CA THR A 285 28.34 33.09 -57.02
C THR A 285 27.67 34.45 -57.29
N PRO A 286 28.46 35.50 -57.57
CA PRO A 286 28.02 36.91 -57.54
C PRO A 286 27.01 37.37 -58.61
N LEU A 287 26.43 36.46 -59.41
CA LEU A 287 25.46 36.80 -60.48
C LEU A 287 23.98 36.79 -60.03
N ASP A 288 23.68 36.33 -58.81
CA ASP A 288 22.30 36.32 -58.26
C ASP A 288 21.92 37.60 -57.50
N LYS A 289 22.75 38.66 -57.57
CA LYS A 289 22.60 39.89 -56.77
C LYS A 289 21.89 41.05 -57.47
N ILE A 290 21.19 40.81 -58.60
CA ILE A 290 20.60 41.90 -59.40
C ILE A 290 19.09 42.09 -59.18
N ASP A 291 18.37 41.25 -58.43
CA ASP A 291 16.90 41.44 -58.32
C ASP A 291 16.24 41.18 -56.95
N GLN A 292 16.89 41.52 -55.83
CA GLN A 292 16.23 41.45 -54.51
C GLN A 292 16.43 42.71 -53.66
N PRO A 293 15.38 43.51 -53.39
CA PRO A 293 15.51 44.67 -52.52
C PRO A 293 15.81 44.23 -51.08
N ARG A 294 16.92 44.72 -50.54
CA ARG A 294 17.28 44.65 -49.12
C ARG A 294 16.26 45.46 -48.31
N SER A 295 15.25 44.81 -47.71
CA SER A 295 14.43 45.44 -46.67
C SER A 295 14.73 44.81 -45.30
N SER A 296 15.24 45.63 -44.38
CA SER A 296 15.60 45.28 -43.00
C SER A 296 14.40 45.16 -42.06
N HIS A 297 13.18 45.13 -42.59
CA HIS A 297 11.94 45.02 -41.80
C HIS A 297 11.25 43.71 -42.17
N GLY A 298 11.54 42.66 -41.39
CA GLY A 298 10.94 41.34 -41.55
C GLY A 298 9.41 41.36 -41.58
N ARG A 299 8.81 40.37 -42.23
CA ARG A 299 7.35 40.27 -42.43
C ARG A 299 6.59 40.34 -41.11
N CYS A 300 5.49 41.09 -41.11
CA CYS A 300 4.57 41.16 -39.99
C CYS A 300 4.00 39.77 -39.65
N GLY A 301 4.16 39.29 -38.41
CA GLY A 301 3.62 37.99 -37.97
C GLY A 301 2.08 37.90 -37.86
N PHE A 302 1.34 38.85 -38.43
CA PHE A 302 -0.13 38.87 -38.52
C PHE A 302 -0.60 38.95 -39.99
N CYS A 303 -0.38 40.06 -40.69
CA CYS A 303 -0.77 40.20 -42.11
C CYS A 303 0.28 39.71 -43.11
N LYS A 304 1.50 39.38 -42.65
CA LYS A 304 2.64 38.89 -43.47
C LYS A 304 3.21 39.88 -44.49
N GLU A 305 2.77 41.13 -44.48
CA GLU A 305 3.36 42.21 -45.27
C GLU A 305 4.70 42.67 -44.70
N LEU A 306 5.57 43.21 -45.56
CA LEU A 306 6.88 43.74 -45.20
C LEU A 306 6.77 45.19 -44.69
N GLY A 307 7.79 45.65 -43.96
CA GLY A 307 7.88 47.06 -43.54
C GLY A 307 7.30 47.39 -42.16
N HIS A 308 6.61 46.45 -41.50
CA HIS A 308 6.10 46.65 -40.14
C HIS A 308 6.07 45.34 -39.33
N ASN A 309 5.96 45.43 -38.01
CA ASN A 309 5.85 44.26 -37.14
C ASN A 309 4.39 44.07 -36.68
N ARG A 310 4.08 42.91 -36.08
CA ARG A 310 2.72 42.58 -35.63
C ARG A 310 2.10 43.61 -34.65
N LEU A 311 2.90 44.38 -33.92
CA LEU A 311 2.42 45.37 -32.96
C LEU A 311 2.00 46.68 -33.64
N THR A 312 2.60 47.02 -34.78
CA THR A 312 2.30 48.21 -35.58
C THR A 312 1.43 47.90 -36.80
N CYS A 313 0.91 46.67 -36.90
CA CYS A 313 0.10 46.24 -38.04
C CYS A 313 -1.22 47.03 -38.15
N PRO A 314 -1.55 47.61 -39.31
CA PRO A 314 -2.81 48.35 -39.50
C PRO A 314 -4.05 47.45 -39.44
N HIS A 315 -3.89 46.14 -39.67
CA HIS A 315 -4.99 45.17 -39.68
C HIS A 315 -5.36 44.59 -38.31
N ILE A 316 -4.62 44.91 -37.24
CA ILE A 316 -4.91 44.37 -35.90
C ILE A 316 -5.83 45.33 -35.12
N SER A 317 -6.93 44.81 -34.56
CA SER A 317 -7.90 45.62 -33.80
C SER A 317 -7.32 46.13 -32.48
N ASN A 318 -7.86 47.23 -31.96
CA ASN A 318 -7.40 47.81 -30.69
C ASN A 318 -7.60 46.87 -29.50
N GLU A 319 -8.68 46.08 -29.47
CA GLU A 319 -8.93 45.08 -28.43
C GLU A 319 -7.83 44.01 -28.39
N GLU A 320 -7.36 43.59 -29.57
CA GLU A 320 -6.34 42.56 -29.71
C GLU A 320 -4.93 43.09 -29.38
N ARG A 321 -4.68 44.39 -29.59
CA ARG A 321 -3.48 45.09 -29.09
C ARG A 321 -3.47 45.15 -27.55
N VAL A 322 -4.61 45.39 -26.91
CA VAL A 322 -4.72 45.52 -25.44
C VAL A 322 -4.54 44.17 -24.75
N ARG A 323 -5.13 43.08 -25.26
CA ARG A 323 -4.94 41.71 -24.71
C ARG A 323 -3.47 41.29 -24.62
N LYS A 324 -2.65 41.66 -25.61
CA LYS A 324 -1.20 41.36 -25.58
C LYS A 324 -0.37 42.27 -24.67
N LYS A 325 -0.77 43.53 -24.47
CA LYS A 325 -0.12 44.38 -23.46
C LYS A 325 -0.40 43.85 -22.04
N ALA A 326 -1.60 43.32 -21.79
CA ALA A 326 -1.97 42.73 -20.50
C ALA A 326 -1.16 41.46 -20.15
N THR A 327 -0.97 40.54 -21.11
CA THR A 327 -0.17 39.31 -20.91
C THR A 327 1.32 39.57 -20.68
N ARG A 328 1.83 40.75 -21.00
CA ARG A 328 3.22 41.15 -20.72
C ARG A 328 3.39 41.80 -19.34
N LYS A 329 2.35 42.47 -18.81
CA LYS A 329 2.37 43.13 -17.48
C LYS A 329 2.22 42.14 -16.31
N THR A 330 1.50 41.03 -16.49
CA THR A 330 1.36 39.98 -15.46
C THR A 330 2.64 39.20 -15.19
N LYS A 331 3.61 39.22 -16.10
CA LYS A 331 4.93 38.58 -15.90
C LYS A 331 5.93 39.41 -15.08
N SER A 332 5.63 40.65 -14.71
CA SER A 332 6.61 41.56 -14.06
C SER A 332 6.24 42.07 -12.66
N LYS A 333 5.25 41.48 -11.96
CA LYS A 333 4.73 42.01 -10.66
C LYS A 333 4.68 40.99 -9.50
N CYS A 334 5.66 40.10 -9.38
CA CYS A 334 5.92 39.38 -8.12
C CYS A 334 7.34 39.69 -7.60
N ALA A 335 7.45 40.77 -6.82
CA ALA A 335 8.58 41.04 -5.93
C ALA A 335 8.05 41.89 -4.76
N PRO A 336 8.07 41.43 -3.49
CA PRO A 336 7.74 42.28 -2.36
C PRO A 336 8.94 43.16 -1.98
N SER A 337 8.67 44.45 -1.83
CA SER A 337 9.58 45.48 -1.31
C SER A 337 9.71 45.37 0.21
N SER A 338 10.96 45.35 0.69
CA SER A 338 11.34 45.50 2.10
C SER A 338 11.18 46.95 2.55
N SER A 339 10.46 47.18 3.65
CA SER A 339 10.50 48.44 4.41
C SER A 339 10.71 48.13 5.88
N THR A 340 11.89 48.54 6.37
CA THR A 340 12.28 48.73 7.76
C THR A 340 11.52 49.90 8.37
N HIS A 341 11.03 49.76 9.61
CA HIS A 341 10.89 50.86 10.56
C HIS A 341 10.94 50.30 11.99
N ASP A 342 11.87 50.90 12.76
CA ASP A 342 11.95 51.15 14.21
C ASP A 342 11.33 50.16 15.22
#